data_AF-A0A7N2QZ53-F1
#
_entry.id   AF-A0A7N2QZ53-F1
#
_cell.length_a   1.000
_cell.length_b   1.000
_cell.length_c   1.000
_cell.angle_alpha   90.00
_cell.angle_beta   90.00
_cell.angle_gamma   90.00
#
_symmetry.space_group_name_H-M   'P 1'
#
loop_
_entity.id
_entity.type
_entity.pdbx_description
1 polymer ?
#
loop_
_entity_poly.entity_id
_entity_poly.type
_entity_poly.pdbx_seq_one_letter_code
_entity_poly.pdbx_strand_id
1 'polypeptide(L)'
;MNLALRTAGYPMLTTMSFLSMGDIVTKKAFDWSFRNPKIITASSFEEERGHAALVVECYMKQYGVIEQVINEVFDKQVSNAWKDINEELMRPADVPMPLLMPALNLARVMLHQCYKEGDGYTYVGKEMKDNVTSVLIDLVSI
;
A
#
# COMPACT_ATOMS: atom_id res chain seq x y z
N MET A 1 4.38 -2.43 -14.82
CA MET A 1 3.65 -2.02 -13.60
C MET A 1 2.31 -2.72 -13.38
N ASN A 2 1.41 -2.85 -14.36
CA ASN A 2 0.06 -3.43 -14.11
C ASN A 2 0.08 -4.85 -13.51
N LEU A 3 0.97 -5.74 -13.99
CA LEU A 3 1.14 -7.07 -13.40
C LEU A 3 1.62 -7.01 -11.94
N ALA A 4 2.61 -6.16 -11.65
CA ALA A 4 3.16 -6.00 -10.31
C ALA A 4 2.10 -5.55 -9.29
N LEU A 5 1.25 -4.58 -9.65
CA LEU A 5 0.15 -4.11 -8.82
C LEU A 5 -0.86 -5.23 -8.51
N ARG A 6 -1.12 -6.13 -9.47
CA ARG A 6 -2.00 -7.28 -9.25
C ARG A 6 -1.36 -8.34 -8.36
N THR A 7 -0.08 -8.64 -8.57
CA THR A 7 0.64 -9.68 -7.82
C THR A 7 1.02 -9.24 -6.40
N ALA A 8 0.98 -7.93 -6.10
CA ALA A 8 1.24 -7.39 -4.77
C ALA A 8 0.19 -7.84 -3.73
N GLY A 9 -1.00 -8.25 -4.15
CA GLY A 9 -2.02 -8.82 -3.26
C GLY A 9 -2.85 -7.81 -2.47
N TYR A 10 -2.51 -6.52 -2.47
CA TYR A 10 -3.27 -5.46 -1.77
C TYR A 10 -4.73 -5.31 -2.20
N PRO A 11 -5.09 -5.41 -3.51
CA PRO A 11 -6.49 -5.35 -3.89
C PRO A 11 -7.29 -6.51 -3.28
N MET A 12 -6.67 -7.70 -3.21
CA MET A 12 -7.26 -8.87 -2.57
C MET A 12 -7.39 -8.66 -1.06
N LEU A 13 -6.33 -8.25 -0.37
CA LEU A 13 -6.33 -8.02 1.08
C LEU A 13 -7.35 -6.95 1.49
N THR A 14 -7.44 -5.86 0.73
CA THR A 14 -8.45 -4.81 0.93
C THR A 14 -9.85 -5.40 0.82
N THR A 15 -10.13 -6.16 -0.25
CA THR A 15 -11.45 -6.78 -0.44
C THR A 15 -11.77 -7.81 0.65
N MET A 16 -10.80 -8.60 1.08
CA MET A 16 -10.96 -9.57 2.16
C MET A 16 -11.29 -8.90 3.49
N SER A 17 -10.71 -7.72 3.77
CA SER A 17 -11.00 -6.99 5.00
C SER A 17 -12.48 -6.62 5.15
N PHE A 18 -13.22 -6.50 4.05
CA PHE A 18 -14.65 -6.19 4.10
C PHE A 18 -15.46 -7.31 4.72
N LEU A 19 -14.99 -8.57 4.65
CA LEU A 19 -15.73 -9.71 5.22
C LEU A 19 -15.92 -9.61 6.74
N SER A 20 -15.05 -8.88 7.45
CA SER A 20 -15.15 -8.68 8.90
C SER A 20 -15.86 -7.39 9.31
N MET A 21 -16.38 -6.60 8.36
CA MET A 21 -16.95 -5.27 8.64
C MET A 21 -18.47 -5.26 8.85
N GLY A 22 -19.08 -6.44 8.99
CA GLY A 22 -20.50 -6.59 9.33
C GLY A 22 -21.46 -5.94 8.33
N ASP A 23 -22.54 -5.34 8.85
CA ASP A 23 -23.66 -4.83 8.05
C ASP A 23 -23.34 -3.61 7.17
N ILE A 24 -22.17 -3.00 7.34
CA ILE A 24 -21.71 -1.88 6.50
C ILE A 24 -21.43 -2.36 5.05
N VAL A 25 -21.20 -3.67 4.90
CA VAL A 25 -20.73 -4.26 3.65
C VAL A 25 -21.93 -4.66 2.79
N THR A 26 -21.98 -4.10 1.59
CA THR A 26 -23.04 -4.36 0.61
C THR A 26 -22.47 -4.97 -0.65
N LYS A 27 -23.33 -5.55 -1.50
CA LYS A 27 -22.92 -5.95 -2.86
C LYS A 27 -22.26 -4.80 -3.63
N LYS A 28 -22.79 -3.58 -3.48
CA LYS A 28 -22.21 -2.36 -4.09
C LYS A 28 -20.77 -2.12 -3.64
N ALA A 29 -20.42 -2.44 -2.39
CA ALA A 29 -19.05 -2.32 -1.89
C ALA A 29 -18.08 -3.30 -2.57
N PHE A 30 -18.50 -4.54 -2.79
CA PHE A 30 -17.70 -5.52 -3.55
C PHE A 30 -17.59 -5.14 -5.03
N ASP A 31 -18.69 -4.76 -5.66
CA ASP A 31 -18.70 -4.29 -7.05
C ASP A 31 -17.84 -3.02 -7.24
N TRP A 32 -17.80 -2.14 -6.23
CA TRP A 32 -16.88 -1.02 -6.18
C TRP A 32 -15.42 -1.49 -6.07
N SER A 33 -15.11 -2.40 -5.15
CA SER A 33 -13.75 -2.94 -4.97
C SER A 33 -13.21 -3.61 -6.24
N PHE A 34 -14.02 -4.46 -6.87
CA PHE A 34 -13.64 -5.19 -8.09
C PHE A 34 -13.42 -4.29 -9.31
N ARG A 35 -13.94 -3.06 -9.30
CA ARG A 35 -13.64 -2.04 -10.32
C ARG A 35 -12.24 -1.42 -10.15
N ASN A 36 -11.48 -1.81 -9.13
CA ASN A 36 -10.15 -1.29 -8.80
C ASN A 36 -10.14 0.25 -8.74
N PRO A 37 -10.86 0.85 -7.78
CA PRO A 37 -10.88 2.29 -7.58
C PRO A 37 -9.46 2.80 -7.34
N LYS A 38 -9.25 4.09 -7.59
CA LYS A 38 -7.93 4.72 -7.50
C LYS A 38 -7.26 4.45 -6.16
N ILE A 39 -7.99 4.54 -5.05
CA ILE A 39 -7.45 4.32 -3.70
C ILE A 39 -6.85 2.92 -3.52
N ILE A 40 -7.48 1.87 -4.08
CA ILE A 40 -6.99 0.48 -4.01
C ILE A 40 -5.77 0.30 -4.91
N THR A 41 -5.77 0.92 -6.09
CA THR A 41 -4.63 0.87 -7.01
C THR A 41 -3.42 1.60 -6.43
N ALA A 42 -3.65 2.78 -5.87
CA ALA A 42 -2.63 3.61 -5.24
C ALA A 42 -2.07 2.97 -3.96
N SER A 43 -2.91 2.31 -3.15
CA SER A 43 -2.45 1.57 -1.95
C SER A 43 -1.63 0.32 -2.29
N SER A 44 -1.71 -0.16 -3.52
CA SER A 44 -0.94 -1.33 -4.00
C SER A 44 0.45 -0.95 -4.51
N PHE A 45 0.79 0.34 -4.48
CA PHE A 45 2.11 0.81 -4.86
C PHE A 45 3.10 0.47 -3.75
N GLU A 46 3.83 -0.63 -3.93
CA GLU A 46 4.93 -1.00 -3.04
C GLU A 46 6.18 -0.21 -3.44
N GLU A 47 6.68 0.60 -2.52
CA GLU A 47 8.05 1.12 -2.60
C GLU A 47 9.03 0.00 -2.26
N GLU A 48 10.12 -0.08 -3.00
CA GLU A 48 11.29 -0.95 -2.81
C GLU A 48 11.07 -2.26 -2.04
N ARG A 49 10.23 -3.14 -2.59
CA ARG A 49 10.46 -4.56 -2.37
C ARG A 49 11.84 -4.87 -2.94
N GLY A 50 12.67 -5.73 -2.33
CA GLY A 50 14.00 -6.13 -2.87
C GLY A 50 14.02 -6.67 -4.32
N HIS A 51 12.86 -6.76 -4.98
CA HIS A 51 12.69 -6.84 -6.43
C HIS A 51 12.85 -5.48 -7.17
N ALA A 52 13.19 -4.40 -6.46
CA ALA A 52 13.56 -3.09 -6.99
C ALA A 52 14.69 -3.26 -8.00
N ALA A 53 15.64 -4.16 -7.74
CA ALA A 53 16.66 -4.54 -8.71
C ALA A 53 16.05 -4.93 -10.07
N LEU A 54 14.94 -5.68 -10.12
CA LEU A 54 14.30 -6.07 -11.38
C LEU A 54 13.49 -4.94 -12.01
N VAL A 55 12.80 -4.10 -11.23
CA VAL A 55 12.03 -2.96 -11.79
C VAL A 55 12.95 -1.86 -12.27
N VAL A 56 13.96 -1.51 -11.46
CA VAL A 56 15.05 -0.58 -11.79
C VAL A 56 15.83 -1.11 -12.98
N GLU A 57 16.27 -2.38 -12.99
CA GLU A 57 16.99 -2.97 -14.13
C GLU A 57 16.12 -3.01 -15.40
N CYS A 58 14.84 -3.39 -15.31
CA CYS A 58 13.93 -3.33 -16.46
C CYS A 58 13.75 -1.90 -16.97
N TYR A 59 13.64 -0.91 -16.07
CA TYR A 59 13.46 0.49 -16.42
C TYR A 59 14.73 1.11 -17.02
N MET A 60 15.90 0.85 -16.43
CA MET A 60 17.21 1.21 -16.97
C MET A 60 17.42 0.60 -18.35
N LYS A 61 17.08 -0.69 -18.52
CA LYS A 61 17.22 -1.40 -19.80
C LYS A 61 16.25 -0.89 -20.87
N GLN A 62 15.04 -0.49 -20.47
CA GLN A 62 14.02 0.00 -21.39
C GLN A 62 14.27 1.46 -21.83
N TYR A 63 14.78 2.31 -20.94
CA TYR A 63 14.91 3.75 -21.18
C TYR A 63 16.35 4.29 -21.20
N GLY A 64 17.35 3.46 -20.90
CA GLY A 64 18.77 3.85 -20.92
C GLY A 64 19.16 4.84 -19.83
N VAL A 65 18.39 4.93 -18.74
CA VAL A 65 18.58 5.91 -17.66
C VAL A 65 19.44 5.37 -16.51
N ILE A 66 20.03 6.28 -15.72
CA ILE A 66 20.81 5.95 -14.52
C ILE A 66 19.91 5.88 -13.28
N GLU A 67 20.35 5.14 -12.26
CA GLU A 67 19.63 4.85 -11.00
C GLU A 67 19.06 6.10 -10.32
N GLN A 68 19.80 7.20 -10.29
CA GLN A 68 19.37 8.44 -9.64
C GLN A 68 18.09 9.04 -10.24
N VAL A 69 17.92 8.94 -11.57
CA VAL A 69 16.71 9.39 -12.27
C VAL A 69 15.51 8.49 -11.93
N ILE A 70 15.78 7.22 -11.60
CA ILE A 70 14.76 6.24 -11.26
C ILE A 70 14.21 6.51 -9.86
N ASN A 71 15.07 6.88 -8.91
CA ASN A 71 14.64 7.26 -7.56
C ASN A 71 13.71 8.49 -7.61
N GLU A 72 14.03 9.51 -8.41
CA GLU A 72 13.14 10.67 -8.61
C GLU A 72 11.79 10.28 -9.23
N VAL A 73 11.78 9.33 -10.15
CA VAL A 73 10.54 8.80 -10.75
C VAL A 73 9.71 8.05 -9.71
N PHE A 74 10.33 7.24 -8.85
CA PHE A 74 9.64 6.52 -7.79
C PHE A 74 9.09 7.46 -6.73
N ASP A 75 9.87 8.42 -6.24
CA ASP A 75 9.42 9.45 -5.29
C ASP A 75 8.19 10.19 -5.82
N LYS A 76 8.21 10.54 -7.11
CA LYS A 76 7.08 11.17 -7.78
C LYS A 76 5.87 10.24 -7.86
N GLN A 77 6.06 8.95 -8.11
CA GLN A 77 4.98 7.97 -8.14
C GLN A 77 4.36 7.76 -6.75
N VAL A 78 5.17 7.66 -5.69
CA VAL A 78 4.71 7.59 -4.29
C VAL A 78 3.92 8.86 -3.94
N SER A 79 4.44 10.04 -4.28
CA SER A 79 3.75 11.32 -4.06
C SER A 79 2.39 11.37 -4.78
N ASN A 80 2.32 10.87 -6.01
CA ASN A 80 1.07 10.82 -6.77
C ASN A 80 0.08 9.80 -6.18
N ALA A 81 0.55 8.63 -5.76
CA ALA A 81 -0.29 7.63 -5.09
C ALA A 81 -0.92 8.19 -3.82
N TRP A 82 -0.15 8.93 -3.01
CA TRP A 82 -0.69 9.63 -1.83
C TRP A 82 -1.74 10.68 -2.18
N LYS A 83 -1.56 11.43 -3.27
CA LYS A 83 -2.58 12.40 -3.74
C LYS A 83 -3.86 11.70 -4.17
N ASP A 84 -3.77 10.59 -4.90
CA ASP A 84 -4.95 9.80 -5.31
C ASP A 84 -5.69 9.22 -4.10
N ILE A 85 -4.97 8.70 -3.09
CA ILE A 85 -5.57 8.22 -1.82
C ILE A 85 -6.32 9.37 -1.12
N ASN A 86 -5.68 10.54 -0.98
CA ASN A 86 -6.29 11.69 -0.32
C ASN A 86 -7.51 12.24 -1.08
N GLU A 87 -7.45 12.27 -2.41
CA GLU A 87 -8.56 12.70 -3.27
C GLU A 87 -9.79 11.80 -3.05
N GLU A 88 -9.62 10.48 -3.04
CA GLU A 88 -10.69 9.51 -2.85
C GLU A 88 -11.26 9.51 -1.42
N LEU A 89 -10.44 9.84 -0.42
CA LEU A 89 -10.91 10.00 0.97
C LEU A 89 -11.71 11.29 1.18
N MET A 90 -11.41 12.36 0.44
CA MET A 90 -12.10 13.65 0.57
C MET A 90 -13.37 13.76 -0.28
N ARG A 91 -13.48 12.96 -1.35
CA ARG A 91 -14.68 12.95 -2.20
C ARG A 91 -15.80 12.14 -1.54
N PRO A 92 -17.07 12.43 -1.88
CA PRO A 92 -18.16 11.51 -1.58
C PRO A 92 -17.89 10.19 -2.31
N ALA A 93 -17.34 9.21 -1.59
CA ALA A 93 -17.11 7.90 -2.16
C ALA A 93 -18.44 7.18 -2.39
N ASP A 94 -18.46 6.31 -3.40
CA ASP A 94 -19.59 5.43 -3.70
C ASP A 94 -19.94 4.47 -2.54
N VAL A 95 -19.05 4.39 -1.55
CA VAL A 95 -19.05 3.48 -0.42
C VAL A 95 -18.79 4.25 0.88
N PRO A 96 -19.32 3.77 2.03
CA PRO A 96 -19.00 4.30 3.35
C PRO A 96 -17.50 4.45 3.61
N MET A 97 -17.10 5.56 4.27
CA MET A 97 -15.70 5.84 4.64
C MET A 97 -14.99 4.69 5.38
N PRO A 98 -15.64 3.92 6.28
CA PRO A 98 -15.00 2.74 6.89
C PRO A 98 -14.44 1.73 5.88
N LEU A 99 -15.03 1.61 4.69
CA LEU A 99 -14.56 0.69 3.64
C LEU A 99 -13.33 1.23 2.87
N LEU A 100 -13.00 2.52 3.04
CA LEU A 100 -11.77 3.12 2.50
C LEU A 100 -10.58 2.92 3.45
N MET A 101 -10.85 2.74 4.74
CA MET A 101 -9.82 2.64 5.78
C MET A 101 -8.87 1.46 5.60
N PRO A 102 -9.31 0.25 5.18
CA PRO A 102 -8.39 -0.85 4.94
C PRO A 102 -7.33 -0.54 3.87
N ALA A 103 -7.73 0.08 2.75
CA ALA A 103 -6.80 0.48 1.69
C ALA A 103 -5.78 1.50 2.20
N LEU A 104 -6.24 2.52 2.94
CA LEU A 104 -5.37 3.53 3.55
C LEU A 104 -4.39 2.93 4.56
N ASN A 105 -4.87 2.06 5.45
CA ASN A 105 -4.04 1.46 6.49
C ASN A 105 -3.01 0.49 5.90
N LEU A 106 -3.37 -0.26 4.86
CA LEU A 106 -2.42 -1.08 4.11
C LEU A 106 -1.35 -0.23 3.44
N ALA A 107 -1.71 0.89 2.80
CA ALA A 107 -0.74 1.81 2.22
C ALA A 107 0.25 2.36 3.27
N ARG A 108 -0.24 2.72 4.46
CA ARG A 108 0.60 3.21 5.57
C ARG A 108 1.59 2.17 6.07
N VAL A 109 1.12 0.94 6.30
CA VAL A 109 1.99 -0.16 6.76
C VAL A 109 3.11 -0.38 5.75
N MET A 110 2.79 -0.37 4.45
CA MET A 110 3.77 -0.62 3.42
C MET A 110 4.79 0.50 3.27
N LEU A 111 4.32 1.72 3.01
CA LEU A 111 5.19 2.85 2.68
C LEU A 111 5.97 3.38 3.89
N HIS A 112 5.46 3.21 5.11
CA HIS A 112 6.05 3.86 6.29
C HIS A 112 6.57 2.91 7.36
N GLN A 113 6.10 1.65 7.40
CA GLN A 113 6.47 0.73 8.47
C GLN A 113 7.33 -0.43 7.98
N CYS A 114 6.97 -1.04 6.86
CA CYS A 114 7.63 -2.24 6.35
C CYS A 114 8.85 -1.94 5.47
N TYR A 115 8.82 -0.84 4.70
CA TYR A 115 9.84 -0.57 3.67
C TYR A 115 10.62 0.74 3.86
N LYS A 116 10.46 1.40 5.02
CA LYS A 116 11.06 2.71 5.30
C LYS A 116 12.59 2.72 5.27
N GLU A 117 13.24 1.66 5.75
CA GLU A 117 14.71 1.53 5.80
C GLU A 117 15.19 0.24 5.11
N GLY A 118 14.45 -0.22 4.10
CA GLY A 118 14.64 -1.50 3.41
C GLY A 118 13.58 -2.54 3.77
N ASP A 119 13.77 -3.81 3.37
CA ASP A 119 12.75 -4.86 3.53
C ASP A 119 12.62 -5.35 4.99
N GLY A 120 11.96 -4.54 5.83
CA GLY A 120 11.64 -4.83 7.22
C GLY A 120 10.48 -5.81 7.40
N TYR A 121 9.76 -6.15 6.31
CA TYR A 121 8.72 -7.18 6.33
C TYR A 121 9.33 -8.59 6.33
N THR A 122 10.27 -8.86 5.42
CA THR A 122 10.95 -10.15 5.34
C THR A 122 12.12 -10.21 6.31
N TYR A 123 12.93 -9.16 6.37
CA TYR A 123 14.10 -9.05 7.23
C TYR A 123 13.78 -8.15 8.42
N VAL A 124 13.06 -8.73 9.38
CA VAL A 124 12.55 -7.99 10.54
C VAL A 124 13.70 -7.41 11.38
N GLY A 125 13.92 -6.12 11.21
CA GLY A 125 14.89 -5.32 11.97
C GLY A 125 14.46 -5.06 13.41
N LYS A 126 15.31 -4.36 14.15
CA LYS A 126 15.04 -4.00 15.55
C LYS A 126 13.80 -3.12 15.69
N GLU A 127 13.66 -2.09 14.85
CA GLU A 127 12.52 -1.15 14.87
C GLU A 127 11.17 -1.88 14.77
N MET A 128 11.02 -2.80 13.81
CA MET A 128 9.77 -3.56 13.66
C MET A 128 9.49 -4.47 14.87
N LYS A 129 10.51 -5.11 15.45
CA LYS A 129 10.34 -5.93 16.66
C LYS A 129 9.91 -5.08 17.85
N ASP A 130 10.54 -3.94 18.04
CA ASP A 130 10.23 -3.00 19.12
C ASP A 130 8.79 -2.46 18.96
N ASN A 131 8.39 -2.10 17.75
CA ASN A 131 7.03 -1.63 17.45
C ASN A 131 5.97 -2.73 17.69
N VAL A 132 6.22 -3.96 17.24
CA VAL A 132 5.31 -5.10 17.50
C VAL A 132 5.19 -5.38 18.99
N THR A 133 6.31 -5.36 19.71
CA THR A 133 6.33 -5.59 21.16
C THR A 133 5.54 -4.51 21.88
N SER A 134 5.77 -3.23 21.56
CA SER A 134 5.06 -2.12 22.18
C SER A 134 3.56 -2.10 21.92
N VAL A 135 3.09 -2.59 20.76
CA VAL A 135 1.68 -2.51 20.36
C VAL A 135 0.89 -3.76 20.75
N LEU A 136 1.51 -4.94 20.73
CA LEU A 136 0.81 -6.23 20.86
C LEU A 136 1.21 -7.05 22.09
N ILE A 137 2.32 -6.73 22.74
CA ILE A 137 2.86 -7.51 23.88
C ILE A 137 2.81 -6.68 25.15
N ASP A 138 3.37 -5.48 25.11
CA ASP A 138 3.49 -4.63 26.29
C ASP A 138 2.16 -3.94 26.58
N LEU A 139 1.73 -4.03 27.83
CA LEU A 139 0.58 -3.29 28.31
C LEU A 139 0.96 -1.82 28.49
N VAL A 140 0.04 -0.93 28.13
CA VAL A 140 0.19 0.49 28.46
C VAL A 140 0.04 0.64 29.98
N SER A 141 1.13 1.01 30.66
CA SER A 141 1.09 1.35 32.08
C SER A 141 0.20 2.57 32.30
N ILE A 142 -0.75 2.44 33.24
CA ILE A 142 -1.71 3.49 33.66
C ILE A 142 -1.19 4.20 34.90
#